data_AF-A0A5C5YJ26-F1
#
_entry.id   AF-A0A5C5YJ26-F1
#
_cell.length_a   1.000
_cell.length_b   1.000
_cell.length_c   1.000
_cell.angle_alpha   90.00
_cell.angle_beta   90.00
_cell.angle_gamma   90.00
#
_symmetry.space_group_name_H-M   'P 1'
#
loop_
_entity.id
_entity.type
_entity.pdbx_description
1 polymer ?
#
loop_
_entity_poly.entity_id
_entity_poly.type
_entity_poly.pdbx_seq_one_letter_code
_entity_poly.pdbx_strand_id
1 'polypeptide(L)'
;MGILPVMEITDRLEAYPTSGDTKMTMVVTQPCIGCKDKACLPVCPVECFSTSEDEPMVYIDPDECIDCGACVPECPTEAIFYEDDVPDQWKGFIKTNAKISQECPSAHE
;
A
#
# COMPACT_ATOMS: atom_id res chain seq x y z
N MET A 1 -17.93 17.61 46.34
CA MET A 1 -16.76 18.32 45.79
C MET A 1 -15.59 17.35 45.75
N GLY A 2 -15.56 16.45 44.77
CA GLY A 2 -14.51 15.46 44.60
C GLY A 2 -13.80 15.73 43.29
N ILE A 3 -12.58 16.25 43.39
CA ILE A 3 -11.60 16.31 42.30
C ILE A 3 -11.24 14.85 41.97
N LEU A 4 -11.88 14.31 40.94
CA LEU A 4 -11.46 13.04 40.33
C LEU A 4 -10.20 13.29 39.48
N PRO A 5 -9.18 12.43 39.61
CA PRO A 5 -7.86 12.61 39.03
C PRO A 5 -7.90 12.51 37.50
N VAL A 6 -6.93 13.16 36.86
CA VAL A 6 -6.66 13.16 35.42
C VAL A 6 -6.13 11.79 34.98
N MET A 7 -6.98 10.77 35.05
CA MET A 7 -6.80 9.40 34.56
C MET A 7 -8.19 9.02 34.06
N GLU A 8 -8.59 9.30 32.82
CA GLU A 8 -8.53 8.34 31.71
C GLU A 8 -8.83 9.13 30.41
N ILE A 9 -7.88 9.97 29.98
CA ILE A 9 -7.93 10.61 28.64
C ILE A 9 -7.44 9.60 27.56
N THR A 10 -7.29 8.33 27.92
CA THR A 10 -6.90 7.23 27.03
C THR A 10 -8.12 6.59 26.33
N ASP A 11 -9.30 6.58 26.96
CA ASP A 11 -10.45 5.81 26.49
C ASP A 11 -11.34 6.51 25.45
N ARG A 12 -10.91 7.66 24.90
CA ARG A 12 -11.52 8.26 23.70
C ARG A 12 -10.60 8.34 22.49
N LEU A 13 -9.43 7.72 22.59
CA LEU A 13 -8.62 7.32 21.43
C LEU A 13 -8.77 5.82 21.10
N GLU A 14 -9.50 5.05 21.92
CA GLU A 14 -9.74 3.61 21.73
C GLU A 14 -11.01 3.28 20.92
N ALA A 15 -11.42 4.20 20.05
CA ALA A 15 -12.37 3.90 18.97
C ALA A 15 -11.76 4.14 17.58
N TYR A 16 -10.42 4.08 17.49
CA TYR A 16 -9.73 3.78 16.24
C TYR A 16 -9.10 2.39 16.40
N PRO A 17 -9.42 1.40 15.55
CA PRO A 17 -8.88 0.06 15.68
C PRO A 17 -7.35 0.14 15.50
N THR A 18 -6.60 -0.11 16.57
CA THR A 18 -5.15 -0.29 16.49
C THR A 18 -4.86 -1.68 15.95
N SER A 19 -4.99 -1.76 14.63
CA SER A 19 -3.91 -2.28 13.79
C SER A 19 -3.61 -1.25 12.68
N GLY A 20 -3.52 0.04 13.09
CA GLY A 20 -2.72 1.12 12.48
C GLY A 20 -3.11 1.58 11.09
N ASP A 21 -3.89 2.67 11.01
CA ASP A 21 -4.31 3.41 9.80
C ASP A 21 -4.91 2.56 8.67
N THR A 22 -6.24 2.61 8.51
CA THR A 22 -6.93 2.32 7.24
C THR A 22 -6.52 3.35 6.18
N LYS A 23 -5.23 3.34 5.80
CA LYS A 23 -4.75 4.09 4.66
C LYS A 23 -5.08 3.23 3.45
N MET A 24 -6.21 3.55 2.82
CA MET A 24 -6.60 2.96 1.56
C MET A 24 -5.41 3.08 0.61
N THR A 25 -4.97 1.95 0.10
CA THR A 25 -3.77 1.88 -0.73
C THR A 25 -4.06 1.07 -1.97
N MET A 26 -3.21 1.31 -2.96
CA MET A 26 -3.13 0.52 -4.17
C MET A 26 -2.27 -0.72 -3.90
N VAL A 27 -2.68 -1.84 -4.46
CA VAL A 27 -2.02 -3.14 -4.27
C VAL A 27 -1.70 -3.73 -5.63
N VAL A 28 -0.42 -4.01 -5.89
CA VAL A 28 0.00 -4.74 -7.08
C VAL A 28 -0.17 -6.23 -6.82
N THR A 29 -0.82 -6.93 -7.75
CA THR A 29 -1.17 -8.36 -7.60
C THR A 29 -0.43 -9.22 -8.63
N GLN A 30 -0.75 -10.52 -8.61
CA GLN A 30 -0.09 -11.57 -9.40
C GLN A 30 0.14 -11.25 -10.90
N PRO A 31 -0.76 -10.57 -11.66
CA PRO A 31 -0.55 -10.31 -13.09
C PRO A 31 0.66 -9.40 -13.41
N CYS A 32 1.26 -8.75 -12.41
CA CYS A 32 2.49 -7.99 -12.59
C CYS A 32 3.74 -8.89 -12.70
N ILE A 33 3.71 -10.09 -12.10
CA ILE A 33 4.84 -11.02 -12.02
C ILE A 33 5.34 -11.37 -13.43
N GLY A 34 6.61 -11.05 -13.71
CA GLY A 34 7.27 -11.29 -14.99
C GLY A 34 6.93 -10.31 -16.11
N CYS A 35 5.90 -9.47 -15.95
CA CYS A 35 5.62 -8.36 -16.85
C CYS A 35 6.50 -7.16 -16.53
N LYS A 36 6.40 -6.64 -15.30
CA LYS A 36 7.24 -5.55 -14.76
C LYS A 36 7.43 -4.38 -15.76
N ASP A 37 6.36 -4.00 -16.44
CA ASP A 37 6.38 -3.02 -17.54
C ASP A 37 6.71 -1.59 -17.07
N LYS A 38 6.41 -1.28 -15.80
CA LYS A 38 6.69 0.01 -15.13
C LYS A 38 5.93 1.23 -15.67
N ALA A 39 4.91 1.09 -16.53
CA ALA A 39 4.04 2.21 -16.92
C ALA A 39 3.36 2.94 -15.74
N CYS A 40 3.17 2.28 -14.60
CA CYS A 40 2.60 2.87 -13.39
C CYS A 40 3.54 3.83 -12.62
N LEU A 41 4.86 3.77 -12.83
CA LEU A 41 5.84 4.60 -12.12
C LEU A 41 5.73 6.10 -12.46
N PRO A 42 5.80 6.52 -13.74
CA PRO A 42 5.86 7.94 -14.09
C PRO A 42 4.58 8.71 -13.76
N VAL A 43 3.47 8.00 -13.52
CA VAL A 43 2.18 8.62 -13.17
C VAL A 43 1.98 8.74 -11.66
N CYS A 44 2.84 8.13 -10.84
CA CYS A 44 2.73 8.19 -9.39
C CYS A 44 3.25 9.53 -8.86
N PRO A 45 2.39 10.40 -8.27
CA PRO A 45 2.81 11.73 -7.83
C PRO A 45 3.72 11.74 -6.59
N VAL A 46 3.79 10.62 -5.87
CA VAL A 46 4.55 10.45 -4.63
C VAL A 46 5.65 9.39 -4.75
N GLU A 47 5.86 8.86 -5.95
CA GLU A 47 6.96 7.93 -6.26
C GLU A 47 7.05 6.68 -5.35
N CYS A 48 5.91 6.21 -4.84
CA CYS A 48 5.81 5.15 -3.83
C CYS A 48 5.95 3.71 -4.38
N PHE A 49 6.73 3.49 -5.44
CA PHE A 49 6.94 2.15 -6.02
C PHE A 49 8.37 1.67 -5.73
N SER A 50 8.51 0.39 -5.37
CA SER A 50 9.80 -0.26 -5.12
C SER A 50 9.98 -1.50 -5.98
N THR A 51 11.18 -1.72 -6.51
CA THR A 51 11.56 -2.96 -7.22
C THR A 51 13.07 -3.07 -7.44
N SER A 52 13.62 -4.29 -7.50
CA SER A 52 15.03 -4.59 -7.76
C SER A 52 15.16 -5.66 -8.86
N GLU A 53 16.36 -5.98 -9.35
CA GLU A 53 16.54 -7.04 -10.36
C GLU A 53 16.06 -8.42 -9.88
N ASP A 54 16.18 -8.70 -8.58
CA ASP A 54 15.80 -9.97 -7.97
C ASP A 54 14.29 -10.11 -7.73
N GLU A 55 13.57 -8.99 -7.72
CA GLU A 55 12.13 -8.97 -7.45
C GLU A 55 11.30 -9.20 -8.73
N PRO A 56 10.32 -10.11 -8.71
CA PRO A 56 9.59 -10.52 -9.91
C PRO A 56 8.53 -9.51 -10.37
N MET A 57 8.24 -8.50 -9.56
CA MET A 57 7.21 -7.49 -9.80
C MET A 57 7.58 -6.15 -9.13
N VAL A 58 6.74 -5.15 -9.32
CA VAL A 58 6.83 -3.87 -8.60
C VAL A 58 5.90 -3.93 -7.38
N TYR A 59 6.29 -3.28 -6.30
CA TYR A 59 5.53 -3.18 -5.06
C TYR A 59 5.18 -1.73 -4.75
N ILE A 60 4.01 -1.51 -4.14
CA ILE A 60 3.57 -0.19 -3.68
C ILE A 60 3.78 -0.08 -2.18
N ASP A 61 4.40 1.02 -1.73
CA ASP A 61 4.46 1.36 -0.32
C ASP A 61 3.13 1.96 0.14
N PRO A 62 2.37 1.28 1.04
CA PRO A 62 1.12 1.82 1.55
C PRO A 62 1.32 3.06 2.44
N ASP A 63 2.47 3.19 3.11
CA ASP A 63 2.75 4.31 4.00
C ASP A 63 2.99 5.62 3.23
N GLU A 64 3.38 5.52 1.95
CA GLU A 64 3.57 6.65 1.05
C GLU A 64 2.41 6.84 0.08
N CYS A 65 1.72 5.77 -0.33
CA CYS A 65 0.60 5.84 -1.26
C CYS A 65 -0.50 6.79 -0.76
N ILE A 66 -0.99 7.67 -1.64
CA ILE A 66 -2.04 8.66 -1.32
C ILE A 66 -3.39 8.33 -1.98
N ASP A 67 -3.56 7.10 -2.44
CA ASP A 67 -4.81 6.59 -3.01
C ASP A 67 -5.38 7.37 -4.22
N CYS A 68 -4.50 7.96 -5.04
CA CYS A 68 -4.94 8.80 -6.16
C CYS A 68 -5.50 8.01 -7.36
N GLY A 69 -5.23 6.71 -7.47
CA GLY A 69 -5.71 5.83 -8.53
C GLY A 69 -5.11 6.03 -9.92
N ALA A 70 -4.15 6.95 -10.10
CA ALA A 70 -3.56 7.27 -11.40
C ALA A 70 -2.83 6.08 -12.06
N CYS A 71 -2.31 5.14 -11.27
CA CYS A 71 -1.58 3.98 -11.74
C CYS A 71 -2.46 2.84 -12.30
N VAL A 72 -3.74 2.79 -11.91
CA VAL A 72 -4.67 1.71 -12.30
C VAL A 72 -4.89 1.64 -13.81
N PRO A 73 -5.28 2.72 -14.53
CA PRO A 73 -5.53 2.65 -15.97
C PRO A 73 -4.25 2.47 -16.80
N GLU A 74 -3.09 2.77 -16.24
CA GLU A 74 -1.80 2.67 -16.93
C GLU A 74 -1.22 1.25 -16.91
N CYS A 75 -1.71 0.37 -16.03
CA CYS A 75 -1.20 -0.99 -15.93
C CYS A 75 -1.71 -1.85 -17.09
N PRO A 76 -0.86 -2.31 -18.03
CA PRO A 76 -1.31 -3.06 -19.22
C PRO A 76 -1.87 -4.44 -18.89
N THR A 77 -1.56 -4.98 -17.72
CA THR A 77 -2.06 -6.28 -17.22
C THR A 77 -3.15 -6.15 -16.16
N GLU A 78 -3.63 -4.92 -15.91
CA GLU A 78 -4.69 -4.64 -14.93
C GLU A 78 -4.37 -5.23 -13.54
N ALA A 79 -3.10 -5.18 -13.14
CA ALA A 79 -2.59 -5.84 -11.94
C ALA A 79 -2.78 -5.03 -10.64
N ILE A 80 -3.21 -3.78 -10.72
CA ILE A 80 -3.27 -2.84 -9.59
C ILE A 80 -4.72 -2.64 -9.17
N PHE A 81 -5.00 -2.86 -7.89
CA PHE A 81 -6.34 -2.77 -7.31
C PHE A 81 -6.32 -1.88 -6.06
N TYR A 82 -7.45 -1.27 -5.73
CA TYR A 82 -7.68 -0.81 -4.37
C TYR A 82 -7.65 -2.01 -3.41
N GLU A 83 -7.11 -1.83 -2.21
CA GLU A 83 -6.99 -2.91 -1.21
C GLU A 83 -8.30 -3.69 -1.00
N ASP A 84 -9.42 -2.98 -0.90
CA ASP A 84 -10.77 -3.57 -0.71
C ASP A 84 -11.28 -4.33 -1.94
N ASP A 85 -10.77 -3.99 -3.13
CA ASP A 85 -11.17 -4.58 -4.41
C ASP A 85 -10.23 -5.73 -4.83
N VAL A 86 -9.18 -6.02 -4.05
CA VAL A 86 -8.26 -7.13 -4.34
C VAL A 86 -9.04 -8.45 -4.31
N PRO A 87 -9.04 -9.22 -5.42
CA PRO A 87 -9.68 -10.54 -5.46
C PRO A 87 -9.19 -11.46 -4.34
N ASP A 88 -10.06 -12.31 -3.80
CA ASP A 88 -9.75 -13.15 -2.63
C ASP A 88 -8.47 -13.99 -2.80
N GLN A 89 -8.26 -14.51 -4.01
CA GLN A 89 -7.06 -15.29 -4.36
C GLN A 89 -5.75 -14.50 -4.27
N TRP A 90 -5.81 -13.17 -4.27
CA TRP A 90 -4.64 -12.27 -4.25
C TRP A 90 -4.56 -11.40 -2.99
N LYS A 91 -5.42 -11.59 -1.98
CA LYS A 91 -5.35 -10.84 -0.71
C LYS A 91 -3.99 -10.97 -0.01
N GLY A 92 -3.25 -12.04 -0.26
CA GLY A 92 -1.88 -12.19 0.24
C GLY A 92 -0.92 -11.09 -0.24
N PHE A 93 -1.17 -10.51 -1.42
CA PHE A 93 -0.32 -9.47 -2.00
C PHE A 93 -0.38 -8.14 -1.23
N ILE A 94 -1.44 -7.88 -0.46
CA ILE A 94 -1.55 -6.68 0.39
C ILE A 94 -0.34 -6.62 1.35
N LYS A 95 -0.11 -7.72 2.06
CA LYS A 95 1.03 -7.85 2.99
C LYS A 95 2.37 -7.91 2.27
N THR A 96 2.42 -8.53 1.09
CA THR A 96 3.65 -8.59 0.29
C THR A 96 4.09 -7.21 -0.16
N ASN A 97 3.17 -6.37 -0.65
CA ASN A 97 3.47 -5.01 -1.07
C ASN A 97 4.05 -4.22 0.11
N ALA A 98 3.32 -4.17 1.23
CA ALA A 98 3.75 -3.47 2.44
C ALA A 98 5.12 -3.92 2.98
N LYS A 99 5.41 -5.22 2.92
CA LYS A 99 6.67 -5.75 3.42
C LYS A 99 7.83 -5.47 2.46
N ILE A 100 7.67 -5.82 1.19
CA ILE A 100 8.78 -5.77 0.24
C ILE A 100 9.08 -4.34 -0.20
N SER A 101 8.10 -3.44 -0.21
CA SER A 101 8.35 -2.01 -0.49
C SER A 101 9.35 -1.38 0.48
N GLN A 102 9.35 -1.81 1.74
CA GLN A 102 10.26 -1.35 2.80
C GLN A 102 11.65 -2.01 2.73
N GLU A 103 11.75 -3.19 2.12
CA GLU A 103 13.00 -3.96 2.00
C GLU A 103 13.74 -3.69 0.68
N CYS A 104 13.04 -3.13 -0.32
CA CYS A 104 13.50 -2.97 -1.70
C CYS A 104 13.78 -1.50 -2.04
N PRO A 105 14.78 -1.18 -2.88
CA PRO A 105 14.99 0.19 -3.36
C PRO A 105 13.79 0.72 -4.16
N SER A 106 13.66 2.05 -4.20
CA SER A 106 12.70 2.76 -5.04
C SER A 106 12.89 2.42 -6.51
N ALA A 107 11.79 2.33 -7.23
CA ALA A 107 11.75 1.95 -8.64
C ALA A 107 11.95 3.14 -9.61
N HIS A 108 11.97 4.38 -9.10
CA HIS A 108 12.01 5.64 -9.86
C HIS A 108 13.41 6.08 -10.30
N GLU A 109 14.41 5.20 -10.21
CA GLU A 109 15.82 5.45 -10.59
C GLU A 109 16.15 5.13 -12.05
#